data_AF-A0A2N7B7L5-F1
#
_entry.id   AF-A0A2N7B7L5-F1
#
_cell.length_a   1.000
_cell.length_b   1.000
_cell.length_c   1.000
_cell.angle_alpha   90.00
_cell.angle_beta   90.00
_cell.angle_gamma   90.00
#
_symmetry.space_group_name_H-M   'P 1'
#
loop_
_entity.id
_entity.type
_entity.pdbx_description
1 polymer ?
#
loop_
_entity_poly.entity_id
_entity_poly.type
_entity_poly.pdbx_seq_one_letter_code
_entity_poly.pdbx_strand_id
1 'polypeptide(L)'
;MKMMELTNRIKLARGEKRLTQADMAEKLGITPSFYHKMESRGHKLSIEQVEKIAGALGMSYIELLTYGETPKGSTDQGEVAKLVEENQRLNQWLNERGELLDTYKNKYMQAIEAIQAAIDLHYFEVLIRHPLKNEVDIYIKDENGNKIKTAGKTYEPSRETELEIYRAVVNNNIVRSLLKSNLIQKEEHYIEYYNALEKFDQEQYDQTAKEIGFESGEALKKHLEDINKIAIEEGYEDWYDRKIKLESNSKQV
;
A
#
# COMPACT_ATOMS: atom_id res chain seq x y z
N MET A 1 38.10 -29.93 -18.36
CA MET A 1 37.11 -30.71 -19.14
C MET A 1 37.00 -30.09 -20.53
N LYS A 2 37.27 -30.85 -21.60
CA LYS A 2 37.35 -30.34 -22.97
C LYS A 2 35.94 -30.14 -23.51
N MET A 3 35.61 -28.92 -23.94
CA MET A 3 34.34 -28.61 -24.62
C MET A 3 34.21 -29.52 -25.85
N MET A 4 33.04 -30.13 -26.05
CA MET A 4 32.82 -30.97 -27.21
C MET A 4 32.72 -30.10 -28.47
N GLU A 5 33.54 -30.41 -29.47
CA GLU A 5 33.49 -29.75 -30.77
C GLU A 5 32.13 -29.92 -31.44
N LEU A 6 31.63 -28.87 -32.10
CA LEU A 6 30.35 -28.89 -32.81
C LEU A 6 30.22 -30.07 -33.79
N THR A 7 31.31 -30.41 -34.49
CA THR A 7 31.33 -31.56 -35.42
C THR A 7 31.12 -32.89 -34.72
N ASN A 8 31.61 -33.03 -33.49
CA ASN A 8 31.36 -34.24 -32.70
C ASN A 8 29.90 -34.29 -32.26
N ARG A 9 29.30 -33.15 -31.89
CA ARG A 9 27.87 -33.07 -31.55
C ARG A 9 26.99 -33.48 -32.74
N ILE A 10 27.28 -32.97 -33.94
CA ILE A 10 26.59 -33.34 -35.18
C ILE A 10 26.71 -34.86 -35.43
N LYS A 11 27.93 -35.42 -35.30
CA LYS A 11 28.15 -36.87 -35.48
C LYS A 11 27.39 -37.71 -34.46
N LEU A 12 27.37 -37.28 -33.19
CA LEU A 12 26.69 -37.97 -32.10
C LEU A 12 25.17 -37.97 -32.35
N ALA A 13 24.58 -36.79 -32.56
CA ALA A 13 23.16 -36.62 -32.85
C ALA A 13 22.73 -37.43 -34.09
N ARG A 14 23.53 -37.38 -35.16
CA ARG A 14 23.30 -38.17 -36.37
C ARG A 14 23.33 -39.69 -36.09
N GLY A 15 24.33 -40.14 -35.32
CA GLY A 15 24.49 -41.54 -34.95
C GLY A 15 23.33 -42.09 -34.11
N GLU A 16 22.88 -41.32 -33.12
CA GLU A 16 21.73 -41.70 -32.28
C GLU A 16 20.43 -41.78 -33.07
N LYS A 17 20.26 -40.91 -34.07
CA LYS A 17 19.13 -40.96 -35.01
C LYS A 17 19.29 -42.01 -36.12
N ARG A 18 20.37 -42.80 -36.10
CA ARG A 18 20.70 -43.84 -37.09
C ARG A 18 20.72 -43.34 -38.53
N LEU A 19 21.10 -42.07 -38.71
CA LEU A 19 21.22 -41.45 -40.03
C LEU A 19 22.63 -41.64 -40.60
N THR A 20 22.71 -41.99 -41.87
CA THR A 20 23.98 -41.99 -42.60
C THR A 20 24.38 -40.58 -43.05
N GLN A 21 25.63 -40.40 -43.46
CA GLN A 21 26.05 -39.15 -44.11
C GLN A 21 25.32 -38.92 -45.45
N ALA A 22 24.92 -39.98 -46.13
CA ALA A 22 24.14 -39.89 -47.38
C ALA A 22 22.72 -39.39 -47.09
N ASP A 23 22.08 -39.91 -46.03
CA ASP A 23 20.73 -39.48 -45.62
C ASP A 23 20.71 -38.00 -45.25
N MET A 24 21.75 -37.54 -44.54
CA MET A 24 21.89 -36.12 -44.22
C MET A 24 22.09 -35.26 -45.46
N ALA A 25 22.90 -35.72 -46.41
CA ALA A 25 23.13 -35.01 -47.67
C ALA A 25 21.84 -34.89 -48.48
N GLU A 26 21.05 -35.97 -48.55
CA GLU A 26 19.74 -35.99 -49.21
C GLU A 26 18.76 -35.00 -48.57
N LYS A 27 18.61 -35.03 -47.24
CA LYS A 27 17.76 -34.09 -46.50
C LYS A 27 18.16 -32.62 -46.68
N LEU A 28 19.44 -32.37 -46.90
CA LEU A 28 20.00 -31.02 -47.10
C LEU A 28 20.01 -30.60 -48.58
N GLY A 29 19.67 -31.49 -49.51
CA GLY A 29 19.74 -31.22 -50.95
C GLY A 29 21.17 -30.97 -51.46
N ILE A 30 22.17 -31.65 -50.88
CA ILE A 30 23.59 -31.50 -51.23
C ILE A 30 24.23 -32.85 -51.56
N THR A 31 25.46 -32.83 -52.09
CA THR A 31 26.18 -34.06 -52.37
C THR A 31 26.76 -34.70 -51.09
N PRO A 32 26.85 -36.04 -51.00
CA PRO A 32 27.46 -36.72 -49.86
C PRO A 32 28.90 -36.26 -49.56
N SER A 33 29.69 -35.98 -50.60
CA SER A 33 31.05 -35.44 -50.45
C SER A 33 31.07 -34.04 -49.85
N PHE A 34 30.05 -33.21 -50.13
CA PHE A 34 29.91 -31.88 -49.55
C PHE A 34 29.49 -31.97 -48.07
N TYR A 35 28.52 -32.83 -47.73
CA TYR A 35 28.13 -33.05 -46.34
C TYR A 35 29.28 -33.62 -45.51
N HIS A 36 30.04 -34.60 -46.03
CA HIS A 36 31.22 -35.12 -45.35
C HIS A 36 32.20 -33.97 -45.03
N LYS A 37 32.47 -33.08 -45.99
CA LYS A 37 33.34 -31.91 -45.75
C LYS A 37 32.75 -30.99 -44.67
N MET A 38 31.44 -30.78 -44.65
CA MET A 38 30.77 -29.98 -43.62
C MET A 38 30.93 -30.61 -42.22
N GLU A 39 30.62 -31.91 -42.08
CA GLU A 39 30.71 -32.64 -40.81
C GLU A 39 32.17 -32.78 -40.31
N SER A 40 33.17 -32.64 -41.20
CA SER A 40 34.59 -32.71 -40.83
C SER A 40 35.27 -31.34 -40.65
N ARG A 41 34.65 -30.22 -41.04
CA ARG A 41 35.31 -28.89 -41.14
C ARG A 41 35.51 -28.14 -39.81
N GLY A 42 35.08 -28.70 -38.68
CA GLY A 42 35.27 -28.09 -37.36
C GLY A 42 34.55 -26.75 -37.22
N HIS A 43 35.22 -25.76 -36.65
CA HIS A 43 34.72 -24.41 -36.34
C HIS A 43 34.36 -23.51 -37.55
N LYS A 44 34.35 -24.05 -38.78
CA LYS A 44 34.16 -23.26 -40.02
C LYS A 44 32.75 -23.36 -40.63
N LEU A 45 31.76 -23.83 -39.88
CA LEU A 45 30.37 -23.82 -40.33
C LEU A 45 29.76 -22.43 -40.07
N SER A 46 29.08 -21.87 -41.07
CA SER A 46 28.27 -20.67 -40.86
C SER A 46 27.02 -21.00 -40.02
N ILE A 47 26.43 -19.99 -39.38
CA ILE A 47 25.19 -20.15 -38.60
C ILE A 47 24.09 -20.79 -39.46
N GLU A 48 23.89 -20.30 -40.70
CA GLU A 48 22.93 -20.89 -41.65
C GLU A 48 23.18 -22.38 -41.94
N GLN A 49 24.45 -22.80 -42.01
CA GLN A 49 24.79 -24.21 -42.20
C GLN A 49 24.45 -25.03 -40.96
N VAL A 50 24.72 -24.51 -39.76
CA VAL A 50 24.37 -25.16 -38.50
C VAL A 50 22.86 -25.30 -38.36
N GLU A 51 22.09 -24.26 -38.69
CA GLU A 51 20.62 -24.29 -38.68
C GLU A 51 20.06 -25.33 -39.66
N LYS A 52 20.58 -25.38 -40.89
CA LYS A 52 20.17 -26.39 -41.87
C LYS A 52 20.46 -27.80 -41.37
N ILE A 53 21.64 -28.03 -40.79
CA ILE A 53 22.00 -29.33 -40.20
C ILE A 53 21.07 -29.69 -39.03
N ALA A 54 20.80 -28.74 -38.12
CA ALA A 54 19.88 -28.94 -37.00
C ALA A 54 18.47 -29.30 -37.50
N GLY A 55 17.98 -28.58 -38.52
CA GLY A 55 16.71 -28.86 -39.17
C GLY A 55 16.65 -30.26 -39.81
N ALA A 56 17.71 -30.69 -40.51
CA ALA A 56 17.80 -32.03 -41.08
C ALA A 56 17.85 -33.14 -40.00
N LEU A 57 18.42 -32.82 -38.83
CA LEU A 57 18.38 -33.66 -37.64
C LEU A 57 17.04 -33.58 -36.88
N GLY A 58 16.14 -32.67 -37.22
CA GLY A 58 14.87 -32.46 -36.52
C GLY A 58 15.05 -31.94 -35.10
N MET A 59 15.95 -30.97 -34.91
CA MET A 59 16.19 -30.28 -33.65
C MET A 59 16.42 -28.78 -33.89
N SER A 60 16.31 -27.98 -32.85
CA SER A 60 16.69 -26.57 -32.88
C SER A 60 18.21 -26.40 -32.92
N TYR A 61 18.68 -25.24 -33.39
CA TYR A 61 20.11 -24.94 -33.39
C TYR A 61 20.69 -24.93 -31.96
N ILE A 62 19.90 -24.49 -30.96
CA ILE A 62 20.32 -24.45 -29.55
C ILE A 62 20.53 -25.87 -29.03
N GLU A 63 19.59 -26.78 -29.29
CA GLU A 63 19.73 -28.18 -28.89
C GLU A 63 20.95 -28.83 -29.52
N LEU A 64 21.26 -28.54 -30.79
CA LEU A 64 22.47 -29.04 -31.44
C LEU A 64 23.75 -28.48 -30.79
N LEU A 65 23.73 -27.20 -30.38
CA LEU A 65 24.85 -26.53 -29.71
C LEU A 65 25.06 -27.01 -28.26
N THR A 66 24.08 -27.63 -27.62
CA THR A 66 24.23 -28.19 -26.27
C THR A 66 24.21 -29.72 -26.27
N TYR A 67 24.13 -30.34 -27.45
CA TYR A 67 23.97 -31.79 -27.59
C TYR A 67 25.16 -32.57 -27.04
N GLY A 68 24.88 -33.62 -26.25
CA GLY A 68 25.91 -34.45 -25.63
C GLY A 68 26.69 -33.76 -24.50
N GLU A 69 26.40 -32.50 -24.21
CA GLU A 69 26.77 -31.91 -22.94
C GLU A 69 25.80 -32.44 -21.90
N THR A 70 26.31 -33.16 -20.91
CA THR A 70 25.60 -33.20 -19.64
C THR A 70 25.39 -31.74 -19.24
N PRO A 71 24.16 -31.31 -18.90
CA PRO A 71 23.97 -29.99 -18.33
C PRO A 71 25.08 -29.79 -17.31
N LYS A 72 25.80 -28.67 -17.37
CA LYS A 72 26.59 -28.20 -16.23
C LYS A 72 25.62 -27.79 -15.10
N GLY A 73 24.75 -28.69 -14.70
CA GLY A 73 24.31 -28.83 -13.34
C GLY A 73 25.24 -29.87 -12.74
N SER A 74 26.42 -29.44 -12.29
CA SER A 74 26.80 -29.87 -10.95
C SER A 74 25.70 -29.36 -10.05
N THR A 75 24.62 -30.13 -9.95
CA THR A 75 23.76 -30.10 -8.79
C THR A 75 24.64 -30.64 -7.69
N ASP A 76 25.60 -29.83 -7.23
CA ASP A 76 26.26 -30.08 -5.97
C ASP A 76 25.09 -30.08 -4.99
N GLN A 77 24.68 -31.26 -4.56
CA GLN A 77 23.56 -31.42 -3.65
C GLN A 77 23.76 -30.53 -2.40
N GLY A 78 25.02 -30.20 -2.08
CA GLY A 78 25.39 -29.22 -1.09
C GLY A 78 25.08 -27.75 -1.43
N GLU A 79 25.21 -27.31 -2.68
CA GLU A 79 24.84 -25.94 -3.08
C GLU A 79 23.32 -25.78 -3.15
N VAL A 80 22.61 -26.79 -3.66
CA VAL A 80 21.15 -26.82 -3.62
C VAL A 80 20.63 -26.83 -2.19
N ALA A 81 21.23 -27.61 -1.29
CA ALA A 81 20.84 -27.63 0.12
C ALA A 81 21.02 -26.25 0.78
N LYS A 82 22.13 -25.56 0.52
CA LYS A 82 22.36 -24.19 1.02
C LYS A 82 21.33 -23.20 0.49
N LEU A 83 21.04 -23.25 -0.82
CA LEU A 83 20.05 -22.37 -1.43
C LEU A 83 18.62 -22.65 -0.93
N VAL A 84 18.30 -23.90 -0.64
CA VAL A 84 17.01 -24.29 -0.04
C VAL A 84 16.91 -23.76 1.39
N GLU A 85 17.95 -23.93 2.20
CA GLU A 85 18.01 -23.40 3.57
C GLU A 85 17.90 -21.86 3.58
N GLU A 86 18.62 -21.19 2.68
CA GLU A 86 18.57 -19.73 2.55
C GLU A 86 17.18 -19.26 2.10
N ASN A 87 16.53 -19.94 1.16
CA ASN A 87 15.15 -19.63 0.77
C ASN A 87 14.17 -19.82 1.92
N GLN A 88 14.31 -20.89 2.71
CA GLN A 88 13.48 -21.11 3.89
C GLN A 88 13.65 -19.99 4.91
N ARG A 89 14.90 -19.58 5.18
CA ARG A 89 15.20 -18.45 6.06
C ARG A 89 14.61 -17.15 5.55
N LEU A 90 14.75 -16.85 4.27
CA LEU A 90 14.20 -15.62 3.67
C LEU A 90 12.67 -15.61 3.73
N ASN A 91 12.02 -16.74 3.48
CA ASN A 91 10.57 -16.86 3.58
C ASN A 91 10.08 -16.67 5.03
N GLN A 92 10.79 -17.23 6.00
CA GLN A 92 10.48 -16.98 7.41
C GLN A 92 10.61 -15.49 7.76
N TRP A 93 11.70 -14.85 7.33
CA TRP A 93 11.92 -13.42 7.55
C TRP A 93 10.83 -12.55 6.90
N LEU A 94 10.38 -12.90 5.70
CA LEU A 94 9.28 -12.21 5.02
C LEU A 94 7.97 -12.34 5.80
N ASN A 95 7.67 -13.51 6.36
CA ASN A 95 6.47 -13.72 7.17
C ASN A 95 6.51 -12.87 8.46
N GLU A 96 7.61 -12.91 9.20
CA GLU A 96 7.79 -12.12 10.43
C GLU A 96 7.65 -10.61 10.14
N ARG A 97 8.19 -10.15 9.01
CA ARG A 97 8.06 -8.75 8.59
C ARG A 97 6.64 -8.39 8.17
N GLY A 98 5.91 -9.33 7.57
CA GLY A 98 4.49 -9.19 7.23
C GLY A 98 3.62 -9.00 8.47
N GLU A 99 3.77 -9.85 9.49
CA GLU A 99 3.02 -9.75 10.75
C GLU A 99 3.28 -8.41 11.47
N LEU A 100 4.53 -7.93 11.42
CA LEU A 100 4.88 -6.65 11.99
C LEU A 100 4.22 -5.48 11.23
N LEU A 101 4.16 -5.55 9.90
CA LEU A 101 3.45 -4.56 9.09
C LEU A 101 1.96 -4.52 9.40
N ASP A 102 1.32 -5.68 9.57
CA ASP A 102 -0.08 -5.76 9.97
C ASP A 102 -0.31 -5.14 11.35
N THR A 103 0.62 -5.37 12.28
CA THR A 103 0.59 -4.74 13.61
C THR A 103 0.65 -3.22 13.52
N TYR A 104 1.59 -2.68 12.73
CA TYR A 104 1.68 -1.23 12.53
C TYR A 104 0.44 -0.66 11.84
N LYS A 105 -0.06 -1.32 10.79
CA LYS A 105 -1.27 -0.91 10.08
C LYS A 105 -2.45 -0.81 11.04
N ASN A 106 -2.64 -1.79 11.91
CA ASN A 106 -3.71 -1.76 12.91
C ASN A 106 -3.56 -0.58 13.89
N LYS A 107 -2.33 -0.30 14.35
CA LYS A 107 -2.07 0.88 15.20
C LYS A 107 -2.39 2.20 14.49
N TYR A 108 -2.01 2.34 13.23
CA TYR A 108 -2.33 3.53 12.43
C TYR A 108 -3.84 3.69 12.22
N MET A 109 -4.55 2.60 11.94
CA MET A 109 -6.01 2.64 11.81
C MET A 109 -6.69 3.09 13.10
N GLN A 110 -6.26 2.58 14.26
CA GLN A 110 -6.77 3.01 15.56
C GLN A 110 -6.50 4.50 15.83
N ALA A 111 -5.31 5.00 15.46
CA ALA A 111 -4.99 6.42 15.61
C ALA A 111 -5.87 7.30 14.71
N ILE A 112 -6.11 6.91 13.46
CA ILE A 112 -7.01 7.62 12.55
C ILE A 112 -8.44 7.65 13.11
N GLU A 113 -8.95 6.53 13.62
CA GLU A 113 -10.28 6.46 14.24
C GLU A 113 -10.38 7.36 15.47
N ALA A 114 -9.34 7.42 16.30
CA ALA A 114 -9.29 8.31 17.46
C ALA A 114 -9.28 9.80 17.07
N ILE A 115 -8.50 10.17 16.04
CA ILE A 115 -8.48 11.54 15.52
C ILE A 115 -9.85 11.94 14.97
N GLN A 116 -10.51 11.05 14.20
CA GLN A 116 -11.84 11.32 13.67
C GLN A 116 -12.86 11.53 14.79
N ALA A 117 -12.82 10.69 15.83
CA ALA A 117 -13.69 10.85 16.99
C ALA A 117 -13.47 12.19 17.72
N ALA A 118 -12.22 12.64 17.82
CA ALA A 118 -11.90 13.94 18.41
C ALA A 118 -12.41 15.12 17.56
N ILE A 119 -12.28 15.02 16.23
CA ILE A 119 -12.84 16.02 15.29
C ILE A 119 -14.37 16.07 15.43
N ASP A 120 -15.04 14.93 15.48
CA ASP A 120 -16.49 14.86 15.63
C ASP A 120 -16.96 15.48 16.96
N LEU A 121 -16.24 15.20 18.05
CA LEU A 121 -16.48 15.82 19.36
C LEU A 121 -16.25 17.34 19.33
N HIS A 122 -15.17 17.81 18.72
CA HIS A 122 -14.90 19.23 18.61
C HIS A 122 -15.95 19.95 17.77
N TYR A 123 -16.32 19.39 16.62
CA TYR A 123 -17.38 19.93 15.77
C TYR A 123 -18.71 20.02 16.52
N PHE A 124 -19.01 19.01 17.33
CA PHE A 124 -20.19 19.00 18.19
C PHE A 124 -20.13 20.08 19.28
N GLU A 125 -19.00 20.24 19.97
CA GLU A 125 -18.83 21.33 20.96
C GLU A 125 -18.97 22.71 20.32
N VAL A 126 -18.41 22.92 19.13
CA VAL A 126 -18.54 24.18 18.39
C VAL A 126 -20.01 24.45 18.05
N LEU A 127 -20.76 23.44 17.61
CA LEU A 127 -22.21 23.57 17.33
C LEU A 127 -23.04 23.89 18.58
N ILE A 128 -22.65 23.38 19.76
CA ILE A 128 -23.32 23.69 21.04
C ILE A 128 -22.95 25.09 21.54
N ARG A 129 -21.65 25.43 21.56
CA ARG A 129 -21.14 26.69 22.14
C ARG A 129 -21.40 27.90 21.25
N HIS A 130 -21.43 27.68 19.94
CA HIS A 130 -21.91 28.62 18.97
C HIS A 130 -23.19 28.05 18.37
N PRO A 131 -24.33 28.13 19.08
CA PRO A 131 -25.61 27.94 18.42
C PRO A 131 -25.57 28.95 17.29
N LEU A 132 -25.55 28.46 16.05
CA LEU A 132 -25.41 29.30 14.89
C LEU A 132 -26.36 30.48 15.09
N LYS A 133 -25.82 31.67 15.36
CA LYS A 133 -26.56 32.95 15.28
C LYS A 133 -26.89 33.25 13.81
N ASN A 134 -27.06 32.21 13.01
CA ASN A 134 -27.78 32.30 11.77
C ASN A 134 -29.23 32.46 12.22
N GLU A 135 -29.80 33.62 11.95
CA GLU A 135 -31.24 33.76 11.86
C GLU A 135 -31.74 32.65 10.93
N VAL A 136 -32.23 31.55 11.50
CA VAL A 136 -32.89 30.52 10.70
C VAL A 136 -34.26 31.11 10.38
N ASP A 137 -34.46 31.48 9.13
CA ASP A 137 -35.76 31.90 8.64
C ASP A 137 -36.72 30.71 8.71
N ILE A 138 -37.55 30.70 9.75
CA ILE A 138 -38.62 29.72 9.90
C ILE A 138 -39.79 30.19 9.02
N TYR A 139 -40.14 29.38 8.03
CA TYR A 139 -41.32 29.60 7.19
C TYR A 139 -42.45 28.69 7.63
N ILE A 140 -43.59 29.27 8.01
CA ILE A 140 -44.83 28.55 8.32
C ILE A 140 -45.78 28.71 7.14
N LYS A 141 -46.55 27.68 6.79
CA LYS A 141 -47.62 27.81 5.80
C LYS A 141 -48.88 28.35 6.48
N ASP A 142 -49.51 29.37 5.90
CA ASP A 142 -50.82 29.85 6.35
C ASP A 142 -51.94 28.84 6.01
N GLU A 143 -53.16 29.16 6.43
CA GLU A 143 -54.37 28.37 6.15
C GLU A 143 -54.66 28.19 4.64
N ASN A 144 -54.04 29.00 3.79
CA ASN A 144 -54.13 28.92 2.32
C ASN A 144 -52.88 28.26 1.68
N GLY A 145 -51.91 27.81 2.49
CA GLY A 145 -50.69 27.14 2.05
C GLY A 145 -49.52 28.07 1.69
N ASN A 146 -49.63 29.38 1.87
CA ASN A 146 -48.57 30.35 1.54
C ASN A 146 -47.47 30.36 2.60
N LYS A 147 -46.20 30.39 2.17
CA LYS A 147 -45.06 30.49 3.10
C LYS A 147 -44.98 31.90 3.71
N ILE A 148 -45.16 32.00 5.02
CA ILE A 148 -44.95 33.22 5.81
C ILE A 148 -43.66 33.07 6.62
N LYS A 149 -42.72 34.01 6.47
CA LYS A 149 -41.49 34.10 7.28
C LYS A 149 -41.86 34.60 8.67
N THR A 150 -41.66 33.79 9.71
CA THR A 150 -41.82 34.26 11.09
C THR A 150 -40.55 34.96 11.54
N ALA A 151 -40.68 36.12 12.20
CA ALA A 151 -39.54 36.91 12.68
C ALA A 151 -38.52 36.03 13.41
N GLY A 152 -37.25 36.11 12.99
CA GLY A 152 -36.16 35.24 13.44
C GLY A 152 -36.09 35.21 14.96
N LYS A 153 -36.49 34.08 15.54
CA LYS A 153 -36.22 33.78 16.95
C LYS A 153 -34.95 32.97 17.01
N THR A 154 -34.00 33.43 17.80
CA THR A 154 -32.85 32.64 18.24
C THR A 154 -33.38 31.36 18.85
N TYR A 155 -33.04 30.21 18.26
CA TYR A 155 -33.33 28.92 18.87
C TYR A 155 -32.24 28.65 19.92
N GLU A 156 -32.57 28.91 21.18
CA GLU A 156 -31.83 28.35 22.30
C GLU A 156 -32.42 26.97 22.61
N PRO A 157 -31.71 25.86 22.35
CA PRO A 157 -32.19 24.54 22.72
C PRO A 157 -32.49 24.51 24.22
N SER A 158 -33.58 23.86 24.61
CA SER A 158 -33.82 23.64 26.04
C SER A 158 -32.70 22.79 26.63
N ARG A 159 -32.36 23.02 27.90
CA ARG A 159 -31.40 22.19 28.66
C ARG A 159 -31.67 20.69 28.54
N GLU A 160 -32.94 20.32 28.39
CA GLU A 160 -33.37 18.93 28.23
C GLU A 160 -33.05 18.38 26.84
N THR A 161 -33.18 19.21 25.79
CA THR A 161 -32.74 18.88 24.42
C THR A 161 -31.22 18.73 24.36
N GLU A 162 -30.46 19.63 25.00
CA GLU A 162 -29.00 19.53 25.09
C GLU A 162 -28.56 18.22 25.78
N LEU A 163 -29.24 17.85 26.87
CA LEU A 163 -29.00 16.61 27.61
C LEU A 163 -29.34 15.35 26.80
N GLU A 164 -30.41 15.36 26.00
CA GLU A 164 -30.76 14.22 25.13
C GLU A 164 -29.74 14.02 24.01
N ILE A 165 -29.30 15.11 23.38
CA ILE A 165 -28.26 15.03 22.33
C ILE A 165 -26.94 14.57 22.95
N TYR A 166 -26.56 15.08 24.13
CA TYR A 166 -25.38 14.62 24.86
C TYR A 166 -25.46 13.12 25.21
N ARG A 167 -26.61 12.65 25.71
CA ARG A 167 -26.85 11.23 25.97
C ARG A 167 -26.74 10.38 24.71
N ALA A 168 -27.22 10.87 23.56
CA ALA A 168 -27.09 10.15 22.29
C ALA A 168 -25.63 10.01 21.85
N VAL A 169 -24.81 11.05 22.05
CA VAL A 169 -23.37 11.04 21.74
C VAL A 169 -22.59 10.13 22.70
N VAL A 170 -22.84 10.22 24.01
CA VAL A 170 -22.19 9.35 25.01
C VAL A 170 -22.63 7.88 24.87
N ASN A 171 -23.85 7.63 24.38
CA ASN A 171 -24.32 6.27 24.09
C ASN A 171 -23.83 5.72 22.75
N ASN A 172 -23.09 6.52 21.95
CA ASN A 172 -22.41 6.02 20.77
C ASN A 172 -21.36 4.97 21.20
N ASN A 173 -21.43 3.79 20.58
CA ASN A 173 -20.59 2.65 20.94
C ASN A 173 -19.08 2.95 20.82
N ILE A 174 -18.69 3.92 19.99
CA ILE A 174 -17.29 4.36 19.82
C ILE A 174 -16.83 5.17 21.04
N VAL A 175 -17.65 6.12 21.51
CA VAL A 175 -17.35 6.93 22.70
C VAL A 175 -17.29 6.06 23.97
N ARG A 176 -18.19 5.08 24.10
CA ARG A 176 -18.13 4.08 25.17
C ARG A 176 -16.90 3.17 25.09
N SER A 177 -16.47 2.81 23.88
CA SER A 177 -15.25 2.02 23.67
C SER A 177 -14.02 2.79 24.15
N LEU A 178 -13.95 4.09 23.82
CA LEU A 178 -12.86 5.00 24.23
C LEU A 178 -12.87 5.30 25.74
N LEU A 179 -14.04 5.43 26.36
CA LEU A 179 -14.19 5.55 27.82
C LEU A 179 -13.79 4.26 28.54
N LYS A 180 -14.06 3.09 27.94
CA LYS A 180 -13.67 1.78 28.49
C LYS A 180 -12.19 1.44 28.31
N SER A 181 -11.52 2.02 27.31
CA SER A 181 -10.09 1.77 27.05
C SER A 181 -9.15 2.55 27.99
N ASN A 182 -9.65 3.10 29.10
CA ASN A 182 -8.90 3.92 30.07
C ASN A 182 -8.29 5.22 29.48
N LEU A 183 -8.64 5.61 28.25
CA LEU A 183 -8.15 6.85 27.64
C LEU A 183 -8.82 8.11 28.22
N ILE A 184 -9.95 7.96 28.91
CA ILE A 184 -10.67 9.04 29.59
C ILE A 184 -11.14 8.50 30.95
N GLN A 185 -10.52 8.90 32.06
CA GLN A 185 -10.85 8.41 33.40
C GLN A 185 -12.05 9.17 34.04
N LYS A 186 -13.04 8.37 34.47
CA LYS A 186 -14.15 8.53 35.46
C LYS A 186 -14.84 9.90 35.72
N GLU A 187 -16.17 9.78 35.78
CA GLU A 187 -17.25 10.80 35.81
C GLU A 187 -17.36 11.75 37.02
N GLU A 188 -16.56 11.67 38.09
CA GLU A 188 -16.90 12.39 39.35
C GLU A 188 -16.15 13.71 39.64
N HIS A 189 -15.27 14.20 38.76
CA HIS A 189 -14.42 15.39 39.05
C HIS A 189 -14.75 16.67 38.25
N TYR A 190 -15.96 16.82 37.72
CA TYR A 190 -16.25 17.89 36.76
C TYR A 190 -16.27 19.33 37.31
N ILE A 191 -16.33 19.54 38.64
CA ILE A 191 -16.29 20.88 39.25
C ILE A 191 -14.85 21.30 39.60
N GLU A 192 -13.95 20.35 39.86
CA GLU A 192 -12.51 20.62 40.05
C GLU A 192 -11.75 20.69 38.72
N TYR A 193 -12.25 20.00 37.68
CA TYR A 193 -11.73 20.00 36.30
C TYR A 193 -11.62 21.41 35.70
N TYR A 194 -12.58 22.30 36.00
CA TYR A 194 -12.59 23.66 35.47
C TYR A 194 -11.45 24.55 35.99
N ASN A 195 -10.88 24.24 37.15
CA ASN A 195 -9.75 25.00 37.73
C ASN A 195 -8.38 24.37 37.41
N ALA A 196 -8.35 23.15 36.84
CA ALA A 196 -7.12 22.43 36.48
C ALA A 196 -6.76 22.52 34.98
N LEU A 197 -7.73 22.87 34.11
CA LEU A 197 -7.60 22.89 32.65
C LEU A 197 -6.52 23.82 32.08
N GLU A 198 -5.98 24.77 32.86
CA GLU A 198 -4.87 25.61 32.40
C GLU A 198 -3.49 24.96 32.62
N LYS A 199 -3.42 23.88 33.43
CA LYS A 199 -2.17 23.14 33.72
C LYS A 199 -2.14 21.72 33.16
N PHE A 200 -3.27 21.21 32.65
CA PHE A 200 -3.45 19.80 32.29
C PHE A 200 -3.11 19.45 30.82
N ASP A 201 -2.83 20.45 29.97
CA ASP A 201 -2.56 20.23 28.53
C ASP A 201 -1.13 19.70 28.28
N GLN A 202 -0.12 20.23 28.99
CA GLN A 202 1.28 19.92 28.69
C GLN A 202 1.69 18.48 29.01
N GLU A 203 1.18 17.90 30.11
CA GLU A 203 1.61 16.57 30.57
C GLU A 203 1.04 15.45 29.69
N GLN A 204 -0.18 15.63 29.18
CA GLN A 204 -0.78 14.72 28.20
C GLN A 204 -0.14 14.86 26.81
N TYR A 205 0.21 16.09 26.41
CA TYR A 205 1.01 16.32 25.20
C TYR A 205 2.40 15.69 25.29
N ASP A 206 3.07 15.82 26.44
CA ASP A 206 4.39 15.22 26.68
C ASP A 206 4.33 13.69 26.70
N GLN A 207 3.27 13.11 27.26
CA GLN A 207 3.07 11.66 27.25
C GLN A 207 2.77 11.14 25.83
N THR A 208 1.86 11.80 25.12
CA THR A 208 1.54 11.45 23.73
C THR A 208 2.79 11.57 22.86
N ALA A 209 3.54 12.67 22.97
CA ALA A 209 4.80 12.87 22.27
C ALA A 209 5.80 11.74 22.52
N LYS A 210 5.99 11.32 23.78
CA LYS A 210 6.86 10.18 24.11
C LYS A 210 6.40 8.87 23.48
N GLU A 211 5.10 8.60 23.48
CA GLU A 211 4.53 7.38 22.88
C GLU A 211 4.74 7.31 21.36
N ILE A 212 4.77 8.45 20.68
CA ILE A 212 5.06 8.55 19.23
C ILE A 212 6.51 8.94 18.90
N GLY A 213 7.42 8.89 19.90
CA GLY A 213 8.86 9.03 19.71
C GLY A 213 9.41 10.45 19.63
N PHE A 214 8.64 11.46 20.03
CA PHE A 214 9.09 12.84 20.17
C PHE A 214 9.65 13.10 21.57
N GLU A 215 10.63 14.01 21.66
CA GLU A 215 11.35 14.30 22.91
C GLU A 215 10.47 15.03 23.95
N SER A 216 9.45 15.75 23.49
CA SER A 216 8.46 16.46 24.31
C SER A 216 7.20 16.81 23.51
N GLY A 217 6.14 17.19 24.22
CA GLY A 217 4.92 17.74 23.65
C GLY A 217 5.17 19.00 22.83
N GLU A 218 6.14 19.83 23.26
CA GLU A 218 6.55 21.02 22.51
C GLU A 218 7.24 20.67 21.19
N ALA A 219 8.05 19.59 21.16
CA ALA A 219 8.67 19.10 19.94
C ALA A 219 7.63 18.55 18.95
N LEU A 220 6.62 17.83 19.47
CA LEU A 220 5.48 17.36 18.68
C LEU A 220 4.66 18.53 18.11
N LYS A 221 4.33 19.52 18.94
CA LYS A 221 3.57 20.71 18.54
C LYS A 221 4.28 21.47 17.42
N LYS A 222 5.57 21.73 17.56
CA LYS A 222 6.38 22.38 16.52
C LYS A 222 6.39 21.58 15.21
N HIS A 223 6.47 20.25 15.29
CA HIS A 223 6.42 19.40 14.10
C HIS A 223 5.06 19.46 13.38
N LEU A 224 3.96 19.52 14.12
CA LEU A 224 2.62 19.69 13.55
C LEU A 224 2.45 21.07 12.91
N GLU A 225 3.00 22.13 13.51
CA GLU A 225 3.04 23.47 12.92
C GLU A 225 3.84 23.49 11.61
N ASP A 226 4.99 22.81 11.55
CA ASP A 226 5.81 22.67 10.33
C ASP A 226 5.06 21.91 9.23
N ILE A 227 4.37 20.81 9.56
CA ILE A 227 3.52 20.05 8.62
C ILE A 227 2.41 20.95 8.08
N ASN A 228 1.73 21.70 8.95
CA ASN A 228 0.65 22.59 8.54
C ASN A 228 1.16 23.69 7.60
N LYS A 229 2.34 24.25 7.89
CA LYS A 229 2.98 25.24 7.04
C LYS A 229 3.31 24.69 5.65
N ILE A 230 3.87 23.48 5.57
CA ILE A 230 4.17 22.80 4.29
C ILE A 230 2.88 22.54 3.51
N ALA A 231 1.82 22.09 4.17
CA ALA A 231 0.53 21.85 3.53
C ALA A 231 -0.03 23.14 2.89
N ILE A 232 0.04 24.28 3.61
CA ILE A 232 -0.34 25.59 3.10
C ILE A 232 0.52 26.01 1.90
N GLU A 233 1.85 25.82 1.97
CA GLU A 233 2.79 26.16 0.89
C GLU A 233 2.58 25.30 -0.38
N GLU A 234 2.16 24.04 -0.22
CA GLU A 234 1.83 23.13 -1.32
C GLU A 234 0.42 23.35 -1.91
N GLY A 235 -0.31 24.36 -1.45
CA GLY A 235 -1.64 24.72 -1.98
C GLY A 235 -2.78 23.83 -1.46
N TYR A 236 -2.51 23.03 -0.42
CA TYR A 236 -3.57 22.52 0.45
C TYR A 236 -4.03 23.68 1.33
N GLU A 237 -4.89 24.55 0.77
CA GLU A 237 -5.65 25.52 1.57
C GLU A 237 -6.28 24.77 2.75
N ASP A 238 -6.20 25.39 3.93
CA ASP A 238 -6.85 24.92 5.15
C ASP A 238 -8.24 24.41 4.79
N TRP A 239 -8.52 23.14 5.08
CA TRP A 239 -9.77 22.50 4.71
C TRP A 239 -10.98 23.35 5.15
N TYR A 240 -10.79 24.11 6.23
CA TYR A 240 -11.71 25.12 6.74
C TYR A 240 -12.00 26.27 5.76
N ASP A 241 -10.99 26.83 5.11
CA ASP A 241 -11.12 27.94 4.14
C ASP A 241 -11.81 27.50 2.84
N ARG A 242 -11.53 26.28 2.36
CA ARG A 242 -12.24 25.72 1.19
C ARG A 242 -13.73 25.51 1.47
N LYS A 243 -14.08 25.03 2.67
CA LYS A 243 -15.48 24.86 3.06
C LYS A 243 -16.21 26.20 3.12
N ILE A 244 -15.59 27.23 3.69
CA ILE A 244 -16.14 28.59 3.74
C ILE A 244 -16.34 29.17 2.32
N LYS A 245 -15.37 29.01 1.40
CA LYS A 245 -15.50 29.45 0.00
C LYS A 245 -16.60 28.71 -0.77
N LEU A 246 -16.74 27.39 -0.57
CA LEU A 246 -17.77 26.58 -1.23
C LEU A 246 -19.17 26.95 -0.74
N GLU A 247 -19.33 27.17 0.56
CA GLU A 247 -20.61 27.57 1.16
C GLU A 247 -21.02 29.00 0.77
N SER A 248 -20.06 29.92 0.61
CA SER A 248 -20.33 31.29 0.15
C SER A 248 -20.68 31.38 -1.34
N ASN A 249 -20.08 30.54 -2.19
CA ASN A 249 -20.43 30.47 -3.63
C ASN A 249 -21.77 29.78 -3.89
N SER A 250 -22.18 28.83 -3.04
CA SER A 250 -23.48 28.15 -3.16
C SER A 250 -24.70 29.04 -2.87
N LYS A 251 -24.48 30.22 -2.28
CA LYS A 251 -25.52 31.20 -1.92
C LYS A 251 -25.68 32.33 -2.95
N GLN A 252 -24.91 32.33 -4.03
CA GLN A 252 -24.98 33.35 -5.10
C GLN A 252 -25.56 32.82 -6.43
N VAL A 253 -26.12 31.60 -6.46
CA VAL A 253 -26.85 31.02 -7.59
C VAL A 253 -28.30 30.76 -7.16
#